data_AF-B9E1Z7-F1
#
_entry.id   AF-B9E1Z7-F1
#
_cell.length_a   1.000
_cell.length_b   1.000
_cell.length_c   1.000
_cell.angle_alpha   90.00
_cell.angle_beta   90.00
_cell.angle_gamma   90.00
#
_symmetry.space_group_name_H-M   'P 1'
#
loop_
_entity.id
_entity.type
_entity.pdbx_description
1 polymer ?
#
loop_
_entity_poly.entity_id
_entity_poly.type
_entity_poly.pdbx_seq_one_letter_code
_entity_poly.pdbx_strand_id
1 'polypeptide(L)'
;MQEVEKIEKFISIIDKKLRPNIVIRSINSEKPVVVKHIPDSWNLLGCGNYAAVFTHKAFDDYVVKIYAKGRPGLKEEVEVYKTIGNHPSYSYIIYRFFINSQYLFPSLYLI
;
A
#
# COMPACT_ATOMS: atom_id res chain seq x y z
N MET A 1 -22.68 1.17 7.28
CA MET A 1 -21.60 0.20 7.50
C MET A 1 -20.77 0.75 8.64
N GLN A 2 -20.51 -0.03 9.69
CA GLN A 2 -19.60 0.41 10.76
C GLN A 2 -18.18 0.56 10.17
N GLU A 3 -17.38 1.48 10.68
CA GLU A 3 -16.05 1.78 10.12
C GLU A 3 -15.14 0.52 10.07
N VAL A 4 -15.19 -0.30 11.12
CA VAL A 4 -14.46 -1.58 11.21
C VAL A 4 -14.87 -2.54 10.08
N GLU A 5 -16.16 -2.68 9.81
CA GLU A 5 -16.69 -3.54 8.74
C GLU A 5 -16.26 -3.04 7.35
N LYS A 6 -16.18 -1.72 7.15
CA LYS A 6 -15.65 -1.10 5.91
C LYS A 6 -14.19 -1.48 5.71
N ILE A 7 -13.38 -1.39 6.76
CA ILE A 7 -11.95 -1.71 6.75
C ILE A 7 -11.73 -3.21 6.47
N GLU A 8 -12.43 -4.10 7.14
CA GLU A 8 -12.33 -5.55 6.93
C GLU A 8 -12.67 -5.95 5.49
N LYS A 9 -13.75 -5.37 4.95
CA LYS A 9 -14.13 -5.55 3.55
C LYS A 9 -13.03 -5.06 2.61
N PHE A 10 -12.46 -3.90 2.90
CA PHE A 10 -11.41 -3.33 2.06
C PHE A 10 -10.14 -4.20 2.08
N ILE A 11 -9.70 -4.65 3.26
CA ILE A 11 -8.60 -5.60 3.42
C ILE A 11 -8.85 -6.87 2.61
N SER A 12 -10.07 -7.42 2.67
CA SER A 12 -10.43 -8.61 1.89
C SER A 12 -10.30 -8.38 0.38
N ILE A 13 -10.69 -7.20 -0.12
CA ILE A 13 -10.54 -6.84 -1.54
C ILE A 13 -9.06 -6.69 -1.90
N ILE A 14 -8.25 -6.06 -1.04
CA ILE A 14 -6.82 -5.94 -1.29
C ILE A 14 -6.18 -7.32 -1.43
N ASP A 15 -6.44 -8.24 -0.49
CA ASP A 15 -5.83 -9.57 -0.49
C ASP A 15 -6.28 -10.44 -1.66
N LYS A 16 -7.56 -10.33 -2.07
CA LYS A 16 -8.13 -11.18 -3.13
C LYS A 16 -7.97 -10.59 -4.53
N LYS A 17 -7.89 -9.26 -4.67
CA LYS A 17 -7.98 -8.58 -5.97
C LYS A 17 -6.76 -7.73 -6.30
N LEU A 18 -6.23 -6.96 -5.35
CA LEU A 18 -5.06 -6.10 -5.63
C LEU A 18 -3.76 -6.90 -5.60
N ARG A 19 -3.45 -7.50 -4.45
CA ARG A 19 -2.17 -8.15 -4.17
C ARG A 19 -1.77 -9.25 -5.18
N PRO A 20 -2.66 -10.17 -5.58
CA PRO A 20 -2.29 -11.23 -6.52
C PRO A 20 -2.13 -10.74 -7.97
N ASN A 21 -2.74 -9.59 -8.31
CA ASN A 21 -2.82 -9.13 -9.70
C ASN A 21 -1.96 -7.89 -9.99
N ILE A 22 -1.47 -7.16 -8.98
CA ILE A 22 -0.60 -6.01 -9.17
C ILE A 22 0.80 -6.44 -9.64
N VAL A 23 1.37 -5.70 -10.60
CA VAL A 23 2.76 -5.92 -11.04
C VAL A 23 3.55 -4.62 -10.88
N ILE A 24 4.48 -4.61 -9.91
CA ILE A 24 5.39 -3.49 -9.66
C ILE A 24 6.82 -3.94 -9.89
N ARG A 25 7.58 -3.14 -10.64
CA ARG A 25 9.00 -3.36 -10.90
C ARG A 25 9.82 -2.21 -10.34
N SER A 26 10.92 -2.55 -9.68
CA SER A 26 11.96 -1.62 -9.28
C SER A 26 13.21 -1.96 -10.08
N ILE A 27 13.47 -1.21 -11.15
CA ILE A 27 14.58 -1.49 -12.08
C ILE A 27 15.88 -0.82 -11.60
N ASN A 28 15.79 0.38 -11.02
CA ASN A 28 16.93 1.14 -10.49
C ASN A 28 16.54 1.74 -9.14
N SER A 29 17.44 1.67 -8.16
CA SER A 29 17.21 2.19 -6.80
C SER A 29 16.85 3.67 -6.74
N GLU A 30 17.38 4.46 -7.67
CA GLU A 30 17.27 5.92 -7.73
C GLU A 30 16.09 6.39 -8.61
N LYS A 31 15.40 5.45 -9.27
CA LYS A 31 14.24 5.75 -10.10
C LYS A 31 12.94 5.34 -9.39
N PRO A 32 11.83 6.05 -9.66
CA PRO A 32 10.52 5.62 -9.22
C PRO A 32 10.21 4.18 -9.61
N VAL A 33 9.46 3.50 -8.76
CA VAL A 33 8.93 2.18 -9.09
C VAL A 33 8.00 2.29 -10.30
N VAL A 34 8.03 1.27 -11.14
CA VAL A 34 7.21 1.21 -12.36
C VAL A 34 6.09 0.20 -12.15
N VAL A 35 4.85 0.66 -12.25
CA VAL A 35 3.67 -0.20 -12.24
C VAL A 35 3.42 -0.69 -13.66
N LYS A 36 3.42 -2.01 -13.86
CA LYS A 36 3.22 -2.65 -15.17
C LYS A 36 1.79 -3.11 -15.40
N HIS A 37 1.05 -3.38 -14.32
CA HIS A 37 -0.35 -3.78 -14.39
C HIS A 37 -1.06 -3.32 -13.12
N ILE A 38 -2.27 -2.77 -13.29
CA ILE A 38 -3.17 -2.32 -12.24
C ILE A 38 -4.47 -3.11 -12.41
N PRO A 39 -4.95 -3.81 -11.37
CA PRO A 39 -6.20 -4.57 -11.47
C PRO A 39 -7.42 -3.66 -11.65
N ASP A 40 -8.48 -4.19 -12.25
CA ASP A 40 -9.73 -3.46 -12.43
C ASP A 40 -10.26 -2.89 -11.11
N SER A 41 -10.90 -1.72 -11.19
CA SER A 41 -11.41 -0.95 -10.04
C SER A 41 -10.36 -0.32 -9.13
N TRP A 42 -9.08 -0.43 -9.47
CA TRP A 42 -8.00 0.31 -8.80
C TRP A 42 -7.45 1.43 -9.69
N ASN A 43 -7.04 2.52 -9.06
CA ASN A 43 -6.36 3.64 -9.69
C ASN A 43 -4.98 3.81 -9.04
N LEU A 44 -3.97 4.12 -9.86
CA LEU A 44 -2.66 4.56 -9.39
C LEU A 44 -2.71 6.04 -9.07
N LEU A 45 -2.43 6.41 -7.81
CA LEU A 45 -2.35 7.80 -7.37
C LEU A 45 -0.95 8.39 -7.52
N GLY A 46 0.09 7.56 -7.38
CA GLY A 46 1.46 8.01 -7.56
C GLY A 46 2.50 6.92 -7.38
N CYS A 47 3.70 7.17 -7.91
CA CYS A 47 4.87 6.33 -7.75
C CYS A 47 6.02 7.14 -7.16
N GLY A 48 6.63 6.63 -6.10
CA GLY A 48 7.91 7.11 -5.58
C GLY A 48 9.03 6.11 -5.83
N ASN A 49 10.22 6.42 -5.32
CA ASN A 49 11.41 5.56 -5.46
C ASN A 49 11.27 4.20 -4.76
N TYR A 50 10.40 4.10 -3.75
CA TYR A 50 10.26 2.91 -2.92
C TYR A 50 8.92 2.21 -3.11
N ALA A 51 7.86 2.95 -3.40
CA ALA A 51 6.49 2.44 -3.36
C ALA A 51 5.58 3.10 -4.39
N ALA A 52 4.49 2.42 -4.73
CA ALA A 52 3.36 2.98 -5.47
C ALA A 52 2.12 3.05 -4.57
N VAL A 53 1.30 4.07 -4.78
CA VAL A 53 0.09 4.34 -3.99
C VAL A 53 -1.13 4.15 -4.86
N PHE A 54 -2.10 3.38 -4.37
CA PHE A 54 -3.32 3.04 -5.09
C PHE A 54 -4.56 3.39 -4.28
N THR A 55 -5.68 3.63 -4.96
CA THR A 55 -7.01 3.71 -4.35
C THR A 55 -7.98 2.84 -5.13
N HIS A 56 -9.07 2.42 -4.49
CA HIS A 56 -10.12 1.64 -5.13
C HIS A 56 -11.34 2.53 -5.38
N LYS A 57 -11.98 2.40 -6.55
CA LYS A 57 -13.09 3.26 -6.99
C LYS A 57 -14.29 3.32 -6.03
N ALA A 58 -14.48 2.28 -5.20
CA ALA A 58 -15.55 2.19 -4.20
C ALA A 58 -15.10 2.52 -2.75
N PHE A 59 -13.83 2.91 -2.57
CA PHE A 59 -13.17 3.16 -1.28
C PHE A 59 -12.18 4.33 -1.45
N ASP A 60 -12.68 5.46 -1.93
CA ASP A 60 -11.91 6.67 -2.27
C ASP A 60 -11.26 7.36 -1.05
N ASP A 61 -11.86 7.20 0.13
CA ASP A 61 -11.28 7.66 1.40
C ASP A 61 -10.00 6.92 1.82
N TYR A 62 -9.67 5.82 1.16
CA TYR A 62 -8.56 4.95 1.56
C TYR A 62 -7.51 4.85 0.48
N VAL A 63 -6.25 4.80 0.92
CA VAL A 63 -5.11 4.57 0.04
C VAL A 63 -4.28 3.39 0.49
N VAL A 64 -3.71 2.71 -0.48
CA VAL A 64 -2.94 1.50 -0.30
C VAL A 64 -1.54 1.73 -0.85
N LYS A 65 -0.55 1.78 0.04
CA LYS A 65 0.85 2.01 -0.33
C LYS A 65 1.61 0.69 -0.38
N ILE A 66 2.12 0.37 -1.56
CA ILE A 66 2.78 -0.89 -1.91
C ILE A 66 4.26 -0.66 -2.17
N TYR A 67 5.13 -1.22 -1.33
CA TYR A 67 6.59 -1.10 -1.47
C TYR A 67 7.13 -2.13 -2.43
N ALA A 68 7.90 -1.71 -3.44
CA ALA A 68 8.53 -2.65 -4.35
C ALA A 68 9.46 -3.63 -3.60
N LYS A 69 9.59 -4.83 -4.16
CA LYS A 69 10.40 -5.90 -3.56
C LYS A 69 11.82 -5.42 -3.24
N GLY A 70 12.31 -5.76 -2.04
CA GLY A 70 13.67 -5.44 -1.60
C GLY A 70 13.90 -3.99 -1.22
N ARG A 71 12.86 -3.14 -1.22
CA ARG A 71 12.97 -1.74 -0.81
C ARG A 71 12.84 -1.61 0.72
N PRO A 72 13.80 -0.94 1.39
CA PRO A 72 13.67 -0.58 2.80
C PRO A 72 12.67 0.58 2.96
N GLY A 73 12.46 1.06 4.20
CA GLY A 73 11.65 2.24 4.48
C GLY A 73 10.26 1.92 5.03
N LEU A 74 9.82 0.67 4.93
CA LEU A 74 8.51 0.27 5.44
C LEU A 74 8.40 0.35 6.96
N LYS A 75 9.44 -0.17 7.64
CA LYS A 75 9.49 -0.25 9.10
C LYS A 75 9.67 1.15 9.67
N GLU A 76 10.55 1.92 9.05
CA GLU A 76 10.85 3.30 9.38
C GLU A 76 9.61 4.18 9.23
N GLU A 77 8.86 4.04 8.13
CA GLU A 77 7.63 4.81 7.96
C GLU A 77 6.55 4.42 8.96
N VAL A 78 6.41 3.13 9.30
CA VAL A 78 5.50 2.71 10.39
C VAL A 78 5.87 3.38 11.70
N GLU A 79 7.17 3.48 12.00
CA GLU A 79 7.64 4.10 13.24
C GLU A 79 7.38 5.62 13.26
N VAL A 80 7.54 6.30 12.13
CA VAL A 80 7.17 7.72 12.00
C VAL A 80 5.68 7.93 12.30
N TYR A 81 4.79 7.17 11.65
CA TYR A 81 3.34 7.31 11.89
C TYR A 81 2.93 6.93 13.33
N LYS A 82 3.59 5.93 13.94
CA LYS A 82 3.38 5.62 15.37
C LYS A 82 3.78 6.79 16.27
N THR A 83 4.89 7.44 15.94
CA THR A 83 5.41 8.59 16.71
C THR A 83 4.51 9.82 16.57
N ILE A 84 4.00 10.08 15.36
CA ILE A 84 3.06 11.18 15.10
C ILE A 84 1.71 10.94 15.82
N GLY A 85 1.25 9.68 15.85
CA GLY A 85 -0.07 9.36 16.38
C GLY A 85 -1.21 9.86 15.49
N ASN A 86 -2.40 10.03 16.07
CA ASN A 86 -3.54 10.61 15.34
C ASN A 86 -3.44 12.14 15.39
N HIS A 87 -3.17 12.76 14.24
CA HIS A 87 -3.02 14.19 14.12
C HIS A 87 -3.75 14.70 12.87
N PRO A 88 -4.59 15.75 12.95
CA PRO A 88 -5.47 16.15 11.85
C PRO A 88 -4.75 16.57 10.56
N SER A 89 -3.49 16.99 10.66
CA SER A 89 -2.65 17.36 9.50
C SER A 89 -1.95 16.19 8.82
N TYR A 90 -2.04 14.98 9.38
CA TYR A 90 -1.41 13.78 8.85
C TYR A 90 -2.45 12.68 8.69
N SER A 91 -2.25 11.82 7.71
CA SER A 91 -3.02 10.58 7.63
C SER A 91 -2.57 9.62 8.76
N TYR A 92 -3.26 8.50 8.93
CA TYR A 92 -2.91 7.50 9.95
C TYR A 92 -2.90 6.09 9.35
N ILE A 93 -2.08 5.22 9.91
CA ILE A 93 -2.02 3.83 9.46
C ILE A 93 -3.17 3.05 10.07
N ILE A 94 -4.04 2.52 9.22
CA ILE A 94 -5.19 1.69 9.64
C ILE A 94 -4.80 0.22 9.69
N TYR A 95 -3.96 -0.22 8.76
CA TYR A 95 -3.58 -1.62 8.64
C TYR A 95 -2.19 -1.76 7.99
N ARG A 96 -1.40 -2.76 8.42
CA ARG A 96 -0.06 -3.03 7.88
C ARG A 96 0.17 -4.54 7.71
N PHE A 97 0.68 -4.92 6.53
CA PHE A 97 1.19 -6.26 6.26
C PHE A 97 2.71 -6.25 6.05
N PHE A 98 3.40 -7.14 6.77
CA PHE A 98 4.79 -7.52 6.48
C PHE A 98 4.79 -8.95 5.94
N ILE A 99 5.45 -9.18 4.81
CA ILE A 99 5.68 -10.53 4.30
C ILE A 99 7.12 -10.90 4.67
N ASN A 100 7.28 -11.93 5.50
CA ASN A 100 8.58 -12.59 5.71
C ASN A 100 8.77 -13.66 4.62
N SER A 101 9.99 -13.72 4.09
CA SER A 101 10.53 -14.79 3.22
C SER A 101 10.32 -14.66 1.70
N GLN A 102 11.47 -14.63 1.00
CA GLN A 102 11.89 -15.19 -0.30
C GLN A 102 10.93 -15.25 -1.52
N TYR A 103 9.62 -15.12 -1.38
CA TYR A 103 8.63 -15.23 -2.45
C TYR A 103 7.90 -13.89 -2.73
N LEU A 104 8.47 -13.21 -3.72
CA LEU A 104 7.80 -12.46 -4.82
C LEU A 104 6.79 -11.32 -4.58
N PHE A 105 6.34 -10.96 -3.39
CA PHE A 105 5.30 -9.91 -3.25
C PHE A 105 5.73 -8.64 -2.47
N PRO A 106 5.19 -7.47 -2.84
CA PRO A 106 5.49 -6.20 -2.18
C PRO A 106 4.78 -6.05 -0.82
N SER A 107 5.38 -5.29 0.10
CA SER A 107 4.79 -5.02 1.42
C SER A 107 3.76 -3.89 1.38
N LEU A 108 2.72 -3.96 2.22
CA LEU A 108 1.47 -3.19 2.09
C LEU A 108 1.06 -2.50 3.39
N TYR A 109 0.39 -1.35 3.29
CA TYR A 109 -0.35 -0.71 4.38
C TYR A 109 -1.38 0.27 3.84
N LEU A 110 -2.39 0.45 4.68
CA LEU A 110 -3.59 1.26 4.46
C LEU A 110 -3.45 2.57 5.22
N ILE A 111 -3.68 3.68 4.53
CA ILE A 111 -3.66 5.05 5.03
C ILE A 111 -5.00 5.72 4.70
#